data_AF-A0A816BU70-F1
#
_entry.id   AF-A0A816BU70-F1
#
_cell.length_a   1.000
_cell.length_b   1.000
_cell.length_c   1.000
_cell.angle_alpha   90.00
_cell.angle_beta   90.00
_cell.angle_gamma   90.00
#
_symmetry.space_group_name_H-M   'P 1'
#
loop_
_entity.id
_entity.type
_entity.pdbx_description
1 polymer ?
#
loop_
_entity_poly.entity_id
_entity_poly.type
_entity_poly.pdbx_seq_one_letter_code
_entity_poly.pdbx_strand_id
1 'polypeptide(L)'
;MSISNPDTIKTYKGKQQFLQNIRDSYRRFYSAPGIVRFYSDILFYILFLGLFSFVLLVDYFPLNIYGGKRNGYANIHIPITEIVLHILLWTLIVEEIREFIIHWAEKRASSNRSIVRTYFTDDGWNILDCTAILLYLIGFIARFIVIEQAFIVSKYV
;
A
#
# COMPACT_ATOMS: atom_id res chain seq x y z
N MET A 1 -22.79 50.45 7.15
CA MET A 1 -21.60 49.98 7.90
C MET A 1 -22.10 49.01 8.96
N SER A 2 -22.02 47.70 8.72
CA SER A 2 -22.59 46.70 9.63
C SER A 2 -21.71 46.58 10.88
N ILE A 3 -22.16 47.13 12.00
CA ILE A 3 -21.52 46.98 13.30
C ILE A 3 -21.74 45.54 13.74
N SER A 4 -20.72 44.69 13.61
CA SER A 4 -20.78 43.32 14.13
C SER A 4 -20.91 43.37 15.66
N ASN A 5 -22.01 42.80 16.17
CA ASN A 5 -22.27 42.75 17.61
C ASN A 5 -21.12 41.98 18.31
N PRO A 6 -20.46 42.55 19.34
CA PRO A 6 -19.36 41.90 20.05
C PRO A 6 -19.69 40.49 20.58
N ASP A 7 -20.96 40.21 20.87
CA ASP A 7 -21.39 38.89 21.33
C ASP A 7 -21.31 37.83 20.23
N THR A 8 -21.65 38.18 18.99
CA THR A 8 -21.55 37.23 17.86
C THR A 8 -20.09 36.91 17.55
N ILE A 9 -19.21 37.91 17.62
CA ILE A 9 -17.76 37.73 17.40
C ILE A 9 -17.17 36.75 18.42
N LYS A 10 -17.54 36.86 19.71
CA LYS A 10 -17.09 35.92 20.75
C LYS A 10 -17.57 34.49 20.48
N THR A 11 -18.83 34.30 20.09
CA THR A 11 -19.37 32.98 19.74
C THR A 11 -18.64 32.36 18.55
N TYR A 12 -18.37 33.13 17.48
CA TYR A 12 -17.61 32.63 16.33
C TYR A 12 -16.17 32.28 16.71
N LYS A 13 -15.50 33.09 17.53
CA LYS A 13 -14.14 32.83 17.99
C LYS A 13 -14.07 31.56 18.86
N GLY A 14 -15.04 31.36 19.75
CA GLY A 14 -15.16 30.14 20.55
C GLY A 14 -15.38 28.89 19.70
N LYS A 15 -16.26 28.98 18.68
CA LYS A 15 -16.50 27.87 17.74
C LYS A 15 -15.26 27.55 16.90
N GLN A 16 -14.54 28.56 16.41
CA GLN A 16 -13.29 28.38 15.68
C GLN A 16 -12.22 27.69 16.54
N GLN A 17 -12.08 28.11 17.79
CA GLN A 17 -11.11 27.53 18.73
C GLN A 17 -11.46 26.08 19.09
N PHE A 18 -12.76 25.77 19.24
CA PHE A 18 -13.23 24.39 19.41
C PHE A 18 -12.92 23.50 18.20
N LEU A 19 -13.18 23.98 16.98
CA LEU A 19 -12.85 23.23 15.76
C LEU A 19 -11.35 23.01 15.58
N GLN A 20 -10.53 24.00 15.94
CA GLN A 20 -9.07 23.87 15.94
C GLN A 20 -8.62 22.82 16.96
N ASN A 21 -9.15 22.84 18.18
CA ASN A 21 -8.84 21.85 19.21
C ASN A 21 -9.22 20.43 18.77
N ILE A 22 -10.38 20.26 18.13
CA ILE A 22 -10.79 18.97 17.55
C ILE A 22 -9.81 18.51 16.47
N ARG A 23 -9.49 19.38 15.51
CA ARG A 23 -8.55 19.06 14.42
C ARG A 23 -7.19 18.65 14.97
N ASP A 24 -6.68 19.40 15.94
CA ASP A 24 -5.38 19.14 16.54
C ASP A 24 -5.40 17.86 17.37
N SER A 25 -6.52 17.53 18.02
CA SER A 25 -6.72 16.25 18.71
C SER A 25 -6.77 15.07 17.73
N TYR A 26 -7.47 15.21 16.60
CA TYR A 26 -7.47 14.19 15.53
C TYR A 26 -6.06 13.98 14.99
N ARG A 27 -5.34 15.07 14.69
CA ARG A 27 -3.96 14.98 14.21
C ARG A 27 -3.10 14.25 15.23
N ARG A 28 -3.16 14.62 16.52
CA ARG A 28 -2.40 13.95 17.59
C ARG A 28 -2.77 12.48 17.74
N PHE A 29 -4.04 12.11 17.57
CA PHE A 29 -4.50 10.72 17.62
C PHE A 29 -3.88 9.89 16.49
N TYR A 30 -3.97 10.35 15.24
CA TYR A 30 -3.37 9.66 14.09
C TYR A 30 -1.83 9.76 14.03
N SER A 31 -1.25 10.75 14.72
CA SER A 31 0.21 10.91 14.84
C SER A 31 0.80 10.15 16.02
N ALA A 32 -0.02 9.50 16.86
CA ALA A 32 0.46 8.81 18.05
C ALA A 32 1.31 7.60 17.64
N PRO A 33 2.63 7.60 17.95
CA PRO A 33 3.47 6.44 17.67
C PRO A 33 3.04 5.29 18.59
N GLY A 34 2.85 4.11 18.03
CA GLY A 34 2.39 2.93 18.76
C GLY A 34 1.06 2.44 18.23
N ILE A 35 -0.06 2.84 18.84
CA ILE A 35 -1.35 2.17 18.64
C ILE A 35 -1.86 2.24 17.19
N VAL A 36 -1.97 3.44 16.59
CA VAL A 36 -2.62 3.59 15.28
C VAL A 36 -1.75 3.04 14.16
N ARG A 37 -0.44 3.32 14.22
CA ARG A 37 0.51 2.85 13.21
C ARG A 37 0.64 1.33 13.23
N PHE A 38 0.85 0.74 14.42
CA PHE A 38 0.94 -0.72 14.58
C PHE A 38 -0.31 -1.47 14.08
N TYR A 39 -1.51 -1.01 14.44
CA TYR A 39 -2.74 -1.64 13.99
C TYR A 39 -2.96 -1.46 12.48
N SER A 40 -2.60 -0.31 11.92
CA SER A 40 -2.68 -0.07 10.47
C SER A 40 -1.73 -0.98 9.71
N ASP A 41 -0.51 -1.15 10.18
CA ASP A 41 0.51 -2.00 9.56
C ASP A 41 0.06 -3.47 9.56
N ILE A 42 -0.45 -3.97 10.70
CA ILE A 42 -0.99 -5.34 10.80
C ILE A 42 -2.22 -5.53 9.91
N LEU A 43 -3.16 -4.58 9.95
CA LEU A 43 -4.40 -4.68 9.18
C LEU A 43 -4.11 -4.72 7.68
N PHE A 44 -3.20 -3.87 7.23
CA PHE A 44 -2.75 -3.81 5.85
C PHE A 44 -2.02 -5.10 5.43
N TYR A 45 -1.20 -5.67 6.32
CA TYR A 45 -0.54 -6.95 6.11
C TYR A 45 -1.53 -8.12 5.94
N ILE A 46 -2.49 -8.24 6.86
CA ILE A 46 -3.51 -9.30 6.80
C ILE A 46 -4.37 -9.13 5.55
N LEU A 47 -4.70 -7.89 5.18
CA LEU A 47 -5.43 -7.58 3.96
C LEU A 47 -4.65 -7.99 2.71
N PHE A 48 -3.36 -7.65 2.63
CA PHE A 48 -2.51 -8.01 1.51
C PHE A 48 -2.34 -9.52 1.38
N LEU A 49 -1.97 -10.23 2.46
CA LEU A 49 -1.84 -11.69 2.44
C LEU A 49 -3.16 -12.38 2.12
N GLY A 50 -4.26 -11.90 2.70
CA GLY A 50 -5.60 -12.44 2.47
C GLY A 50 -6.03 -12.26 1.01
N LEU A 51 -5.85 -11.07 0.45
CA LEU A 51 -6.17 -10.79 -0.95
C LEU A 51 -5.25 -11.54 -1.90
N PHE A 52 -3.95 -11.61 -1.60
CA PHE A 52 -2.97 -12.36 -2.38
C PHE A 52 -3.29 -13.85 -2.41
N SER A 53 -3.55 -14.45 -1.25
CA SER A 53 -3.97 -15.84 -1.12
C SER A 53 -5.29 -16.10 -1.85
N PHE A 54 -6.27 -15.20 -1.71
CA PHE A 54 -7.54 -15.29 -2.43
C PHE A 54 -7.35 -15.27 -3.96
N VAL A 55 -6.55 -14.33 -4.47
CA VAL A 55 -6.25 -14.23 -5.90
C VAL A 55 -5.49 -15.49 -6.38
N LEU A 56 -4.60 -16.06 -5.59
CA LEU A 56 -3.90 -17.31 -5.94
C LEU A 56 -4.78 -18.56 -5.89
N LEU A 57 -5.69 -18.68 -4.92
CA LEU A 57 -6.47 -19.91 -4.72
C LEU A 57 -7.80 -19.91 -5.50
N VAL A 58 -8.47 -18.77 -5.56
CA VAL A 58 -9.85 -18.67 -6.06
C VAL A 58 -9.90 -18.02 -7.43
N ASP A 59 -9.04 -17.03 -7.67
CA ASP A 59 -9.11 -16.16 -8.85
C ASP A 59 -7.92 -16.35 -9.80
N TYR A 60 -7.07 -17.37 -9.58
CA TYR A 60 -5.87 -17.62 -10.38
C TYR A 60 -6.25 -18.34 -11.66
N PHE A 61 -6.88 -17.60 -12.57
CA PHE A 61 -7.18 -18.08 -13.90
C PHE A 61 -6.06 -17.64 -14.87
N PRO A 62 -5.67 -18.52 -15.82
CA PRO A 62 -4.82 -18.11 -16.92
C PRO A 62 -5.53 -16.96 -17.63
N LEU A 63 -4.81 -15.86 -17.87
CA LEU A 63 -5.30 -14.73 -18.65
C LEU A 63 -5.83 -15.29 -19.97
N ASN A 64 -7.15 -15.37 -20.08
CA ASN A 64 -7.75 -16.06 -21.20
C ASN A 64 -7.52 -15.23 -22.46
N ILE A 65 -6.70 -15.77 -23.35
CA ILE A 65 -6.43 -15.19 -24.68
C ILE A 65 -7.73 -15.06 -25.47
N TYR A 66 -8.66 -15.97 -25.20
CA TYR A 66 -10.02 -15.92 -25.70
C TYR A 66 -10.89 -15.32 -24.62
N GLY A 67 -11.33 -14.08 -24.86
CA GLY A 67 -12.26 -13.29 -24.05
C GLY A 67 -13.62 -13.96 -23.79
N GLY A 68 -13.61 -15.14 -23.19
CA GLY A 68 -14.72 -15.70 -22.45
C GLY A 68 -14.90 -14.82 -21.23
N LYS A 69 -15.73 -13.78 -21.39
CA LYS A 69 -16.20 -12.89 -20.34
C LYS A 69 -16.29 -13.63 -19.02
N ARG A 70 -15.63 -13.12 -17.96
CA ARG A 70 -16.36 -12.91 -16.70
C ARG A 70 -15.64 -12.04 -15.67
N ASN A 71 -16.49 -11.28 -14.97
CA ASN A 71 -16.30 -10.54 -13.72
C ASN A 71 -15.54 -9.21 -13.76
N GLY A 72 -15.16 -8.72 -14.95
CA GLY A 72 -14.78 -7.32 -15.12
C GLY A 72 -16.01 -6.41 -15.26
N TYR A 73 -16.06 -5.32 -14.51
CA TYR A 73 -17.02 -4.25 -14.74
C TYR A 73 -16.66 -3.55 -16.06
N ALA A 74 -17.59 -3.47 -17.01
CA ALA A 74 -17.46 -2.73 -18.28
C ALA A 74 -16.14 -2.97 -19.07
N ASN A 75 -16.13 -3.94 -20.00
CA ASN A 75 -15.10 -4.11 -21.05
C ASN A 75 -13.62 -4.27 -20.58
N ILE A 76 -13.35 -4.38 -19.28
CA ILE A 76 -12.01 -4.59 -18.72
C ILE A 76 -11.86 -6.09 -18.41
N HIS A 77 -10.88 -6.74 -19.03
CA HIS A 77 -10.63 -8.20 -18.89
C HIS A 77 -9.87 -8.59 -17.61
N ILE A 78 -9.76 -7.67 -16.63
CA ILE A 78 -8.97 -7.84 -15.40
C ILE A 78 -9.94 -7.83 -14.21
N PRO A 79 -9.91 -8.83 -13.32
CA PRO A 79 -10.76 -8.86 -12.14
C PRO A 79 -10.39 -7.74 -11.16
N ILE A 80 -11.38 -7.17 -10.47
CA ILE A 80 -11.21 -6.02 -9.56
C ILE A 80 -10.23 -6.36 -8.42
N THR A 81 -10.25 -7.61 -7.97
CA THR A 81 -9.35 -8.19 -6.96
C THR A 81 -7.88 -8.04 -7.35
N GLU A 82 -7.53 -8.31 -8.61
CA GLU A 82 -6.17 -8.08 -9.11
C GLU A 82 -5.83 -6.61 -9.17
N ILE A 83 -6.74 -5.74 -9.63
CA ILE A 83 -6.48 -4.29 -9.67
C ILE A 83 -6.16 -3.77 -8.26
N VAL A 84 -6.97 -4.17 -7.27
CA VAL A 84 -6.75 -3.82 -5.87
C VAL A 84 -5.42 -4.39 -5.36
N LEU A 85 -5.08 -5.64 -5.71
CA LEU A 85 -3.81 -6.25 -5.33
C LEU A 85 -2.60 -5.49 -5.88
N HIS A 86 -2.67 -5.00 -7.12
CA HIS A 86 -1.62 -4.16 -7.70
C HIS A 86 -1.51 -2.80 -7.01
N ILE A 87 -2.63 -2.18 -6.64
CA ILE A 87 -2.63 -0.92 -5.88
C ILE A 87 -1.99 -1.13 -4.50
N LEU A 88 -2.33 -2.23 -3.82
CA LEU A 88 -1.75 -2.59 -2.53
C LEU A 88 -0.24 -2.85 -2.64
N LEU A 89 0.21 -3.54 -3.69
CA LEU A 89 1.64 -3.75 -3.96
C LEU A 89 2.36 -2.41 -4.17
N TRP A 90 1.79 -1.51 -4.98
CA TRP A 90 2.37 -0.18 -5.18
C TRP A 90 2.50 0.59 -3.87
N THR A 91 1.52 0.43 -2.98
CA THR A 91 1.54 1.04 -1.65
C THR A 91 2.65 0.43 -0.78
N LEU A 92 2.84 -0.89 -0.79
CA LEU A 92 3.96 -1.57 -0.10
C LEU A 92 5.33 -1.07 -0.60
N ILE A 93 5.52 -0.98 -1.92
CA ILE A 93 6.79 -0.53 -2.50
C ILE A 93 7.11 0.91 -2.06
N VAL A 94 6.12 1.80 -2.04
CA VAL A 94 6.32 3.18 -1.60
C VAL A 94 6.65 3.25 -0.11
N GLU A 95 5.99 2.44 0.72
CA GLU A 95 6.28 2.38 2.15
C GLU A 95 7.70 1.86 2.42
N GLU A 96 8.14 0.78 1.75
CA GLU A 96 9.51 0.29 1.83
C GLU A 96 10.55 1.33 1.39
N ILE A 97 10.27 2.05 0.30
CA ILE A 97 11.14 3.14 -0.16
C ILE A 97 11.20 4.26 0.89
N ARG A 98 10.08 4.62 1.50
CA ARG A 98 10.02 5.65 2.56
C ARG A 98 10.87 5.23 3.75
N GLU A 99 10.72 4.00 4.22
CA GLU A 99 11.45 3.48 5.37
C GLU A 99 12.94 3.35 5.08
N PHE A 100 13.31 2.88 3.88
CA PHE A 100 14.69 2.87 3.41
C PHE A 100 15.31 4.28 3.40
N ILE A 101 14.59 5.30 2.92
CA ILE A 101 15.09 6.69 2.89
C ILE A 101 15.28 7.25 4.31
N ILE A 102 14.35 6.97 5.23
CA ILE A 102 14.45 7.41 6.64
C ILE A 102 15.67 6.77 7.30
N HIS A 103 15.81 5.43 7.21
CA HIS A 103 16.96 4.71 7.75
C HIS A 103 18.29 5.16 7.11
N TRP A 104 18.27 5.46 5.80
CA TRP A 104 19.42 6.01 5.09
C TRP A 104 19.81 7.39 5.63
N ALA A 105 18.83 8.27 5.86
CA ALA A 105 19.08 9.62 6.38
C ALA A 105 19.62 9.58 7.82
N GLU A 106 19.06 8.71 8.67
CA GLU A 106 19.50 8.52 10.06
C GLU A 106 20.92 7.94 10.15
N LYS A 107 21.21 6.86 9.41
CA LYS A 107 22.55 6.25 9.42
C LYS A 107 23.59 7.08 8.68
N ARG A 108 23.23 7.97 7.76
CA ARG A 108 24.18 8.93 7.16
C ARG A 108 24.68 9.97 8.16
N ALA A 109 23.88 10.30 9.19
CA ALA A 109 24.31 11.15 10.29
C ALA A 109 25.27 10.46 11.25
N SER A 110 25.20 9.12 11.40
CA SER A 110 26.14 8.32 12.19
C SER A 110 27.20 7.68 11.28
N SER A 111 28.39 8.28 11.19
CA SER A 111 29.50 7.75 10.40
C SER A 111 29.89 6.30 10.78
N ASN A 112 29.31 5.28 10.13
CA ASN A 112 29.98 4.06 9.64
C ASN A 112 29.03 2.91 9.25
N ARG A 113 29.51 2.15 8.25
CA ARG A 113 29.03 0.88 7.67
C ARG A 113 27.91 0.94 6.63
N SER A 114 28.01 -0.01 5.70
CA SER A 114 27.16 -0.17 4.52
C SER A 114 25.68 -0.16 4.91
N ILE A 115 24.97 0.86 4.44
CA ILE A 115 23.54 1.09 4.70
C ILE A 115 22.72 -0.18 4.42
N VAL A 116 22.99 -0.83 3.28
CA VAL A 116 22.28 -2.04 2.83
C VAL A 116 22.45 -3.20 3.81
N ARG A 117 23.68 -3.49 4.25
CA ARG A 117 23.91 -4.58 5.20
C ARG A 117 23.21 -4.32 6.51
N THR A 118 23.23 -3.08 6.98
CA THR A 118 22.66 -2.73 8.28
C THR A 118 21.13 -2.75 8.25
N TYR A 119 20.51 -2.34 7.13
CA TYR A 119 19.07 -2.43 6.88
C TYR A 119 18.53 -3.87 6.95
N PHE A 120 19.31 -4.84 6.44
CA PHE A 120 18.91 -6.25 6.45
C PHE A 120 19.39 -7.02 7.70
N THR A 121 20.40 -6.54 8.43
CA THR A 121 20.95 -7.26 9.59
C THR A 121 20.32 -6.82 10.91
N ASP A 122 19.92 -5.55 11.03
CA ASP A 122 19.32 -5.03 12.27
C ASP A 122 17.84 -5.46 12.39
N ASP A 123 17.11 -5.50 11.27
CA ASP A 123 15.68 -5.81 11.25
C ASP A 123 15.37 -6.98 10.30
N GLY A 124 15.24 -8.18 10.86
CA GLY A 124 14.87 -9.39 10.09
C GLY A 124 13.47 -9.33 9.48
N TRP A 125 12.61 -8.44 9.96
CA TRP A 125 11.26 -8.22 9.43
C TRP A 125 11.29 -7.58 8.05
N ASN A 126 12.18 -6.64 7.81
CA ASN A 126 12.30 -5.97 6.51
C ASN A 126 12.83 -6.93 5.41
N ILE A 127 13.58 -7.98 5.78
CA ILE A 127 13.89 -9.07 4.84
C ILE A 127 12.60 -9.78 4.37
N LEU A 128 11.64 -10.01 5.28
CA LEU A 128 10.37 -10.66 4.94
C LEU A 128 9.59 -9.83 3.93
N ASP A 129 9.55 -8.52 4.13
CA ASP A 129 8.81 -7.56 3.31
C ASP A 129 9.41 -7.48 1.89
N CYS A 130 10.74 -7.32 1.81
CA CYS A 130 11.47 -7.41 0.55
C CYS A 130 11.30 -8.76 -0.15
N THR A 131 11.27 -9.86 0.62
CA THR A 131 11.08 -11.22 0.08
C THR A 131 9.66 -11.40 -0.47
N ALA A 132 8.65 -10.87 0.21
CA ALA A 132 7.26 -10.91 -0.24
C ALA A 132 7.06 -10.14 -1.55
N ILE A 133 7.64 -8.92 -1.65
CA ILE A 133 7.61 -8.13 -2.88
C ILE A 133 8.33 -8.84 -4.02
N LEU A 134 9.51 -9.44 -3.75
CA LEU A 134 10.27 -10.17 -4.76
C LEU A 134 9.52 -11.42 -5.26
N LEU A 135 8.96 -12.21 -4.36
CA LEU A 135 8.14 -13.39 -4.71
C LEU A 135 6.92 -12.99 -5.53
N TYR A 136 6.27 -11.88 -5.18
CA TYR A 136 5.17 -11.33 -5.98
C TYR A 136 5.63 -10.96 -7.39
N LEU A 137 6.74 -10.24 -7.54
CA LEU A 137 7.28 -9.83 -8.84
C LEU A 137 7.65 -11.03 -9.72
N ILE A 138 8.29 -12.06 -9.14
CA ILE A 138 8.62 -13.30 -9.85
C ILE A 138 7.34 -13.99 -10.33
N GLY A 139 6.33 -14.12 -9.46
CA GLY A 139 5.04 -14.70 -9.82
C GLY A 139 4.31 -13.92 -10.90
N PHE A 140 4.38 -12.58 -10.83
CA PHE A 140 3.82 -11.68 -11.83
C PHE A 140 4.49 -11.86 -13.20
N ILE A 141 5.82 -11.81 -13.26
CA ILE A 141 6.59 -12.01 -14.50
C ILE A 141 6.34 -13.41 -15.09
N ALA A 142 6.36 -14.44 -14.24
CA ALA A 142 6.08 -15.81 -14.67
C ALA A 142 4.69 -15.94 -15.30
N ARG A 143 3.69 -15.22 -14.78
CA ARG A 143 2.35 -15.17 -15.36
C ARG A 143 2.37 -14.64 -16.81
N PHE A 144 3.10 -13.56 -17.09
CA PHE A 144 3.23 -13.02 -18.46
C PHE A 144 3.93 -13.96 -19.42
N ILE A 145 5.00 -14.64 -18.98
CA ILE A 145 5.72 -15.61 -19.81
C ILE A 145 4.81 -16.80 -20.15
N VAL A 146 4.08 -17.34 -19.18
CA VAL A 146 3.13 -18.45 -19.41
C VAL A 146 2.03 -18.04 -20.39
N ILE A 147 1.54 -16.80 -20.32
CA ILE A 147 0.57 -16.26 -21.29
C ILE A 147 1.17 -16.21 -22.70
N GLU A 148 2.41 -15.75 -22.84
CA GLU A 148 3.09 -15.69 -24.13
C GLU A 148 3.22 -17.09 -24.76
N GLN A 149 3.61 -18.09 -23.97
CA GLN A 149 3.72 -19.48 -24.44
C GLN A 149 2.34 -20.06 -24.83
N ALA A 150 1.31 -19.82 -24.03
CA ALA A 150 -0.06 -20.24 -24.33
C ALA A 150 -0.58 -19.58 -25.63
N PHE A 151 -0.22 -18.32 -25.88
CA PHE A 151 -0.56 -17.59 -27.09
C PHE A 151 0.10 -18.20 -28.32
N ILE A 152 1.38 -18.52 -28.22
CA ILE A 152 2.13 -19.17 -29.30
C ILE A 152 1.46 -20.50 -29.66
N VAL A 153 1.25 -21.40 -28.69
CA VAL A 153 0.63 -22.73 -28.93
C VAL A 153 -0.74 -22.62 -29.59
N SER A 154 -1.58 -21.68 -29.15
CA SER A 154 -2.91 -21.47 -29.72
C SER A 154 -2.92 -21.01 -31.18
N LYS A 155 -1.81 -20.47 -31.69
CA LYS A 155 -1.71 -20.04 -33.09
C LYS A 155 -1.41 -21.21 -34.04
N TYR A 156 -0.93 -22.34 -33.51
CA TYR A 156 -0.49 -23.51 -34.26
C TYR A 156 -1.44 -24.72 -34.15
N VAL A 157 -2.51 -24.62 -33.36
CA VAL A 157 -3.59 -25.61 -33.24
C VAL A 157 -4.84 -25.06 -33.94
#